data_AF-A0A970RFP4-F1
#
_entry.id   AF-A0A970RFP4-F1
#
_cell.length_a   1.000
_cell.length_b   1.000
_cell.length_c   1.000
_cell.angle_alpha   90.00
_cell.angle_beta   90.00
_cell.angle_gamma   90.00
#
_symmetry.space_group_name_H-M   'P 1'
#
loop_
_entity.id
_entity.type
_entity.pdbx_description
1 polymer ?
#
loop_
_entity_poly.entity_id
_entity_poly.type
_entity_poly.pdbx_seq_one_letter_code
_entity_poly.pdbx_strand_id
1 'polypeptide(L)'
;MIFWGVGLGPGDPELVTLKALRVLGEAGAVFLPISGKGRKSVAGAILDAHIRRETIPVHFPMVRDDGTRDSMLREELARTLPLWRGASSLALPVIGDSALYATAAYLYSVLQETVPEIELGLVPGISAHSLASSRAGRFLALGDENLSV
;
A
#
# COMPACT_ATOMS: atom_id res chain seq x y z
N MET A 1 3.77 -15.31 -9.22
CA MET A 1 4.13 -14.61 -7.96
C MET A 1 3.02 -13.61 -7.68
N ILE A 2 2.66 -13.35 -6.43
CA ILE A 2 1.60 -12.36 -6.11
C ILE A 2 2.19 -11.08 -5.50
N PHE A 3 1.69 -9.93 -5.96
CA PHE A 3 1.90 -8.62 -5.35
C PHE A 3 0.64 -8.19 -4.60
N TRP A 4 0.77 -7.97 -3.30
CA TRP A 4 -0.31 -7.55 -2.42
C TRP A 4 -0.31 -6.04 -2.22
N GLY A 5 -1.37 -5.36 -2.67
CA GLY A 5 -1.73 -4.03 -2.16
C GLY A 5 -2.51 -4.19 -0.85
N VAL A 6 -1.96 -3.72 0.26
CA VAL A 6 -2.52 -3.98 1.60
C VAL A 6 -2.99 -2.70 2.27
N GLY A 7 -4.31 -2.51 2.36
CA GLY A 7 -4.93 -1.40 3.08
C GLY A 7 -4.68 -1.51 4.59
N LEU A 8 -4.02 -0.51 5.15
CA LEU A 8 -3.69 -0.43 6.57
C LEU A 8 -4.76 0.28 7.40
N GLY A 9 -5.76 0.86 6.75
CA GLY A 9 -6.64 1.81 7.39
C GLY A 9 -6.05 3.22 7.45
N PRO A 10 -6.79 4.16 8.06
CA PRO A 10 -6.65 5.60 7.83
C PRO A 10 -5.55 6.28 8.67
N GLY A 11 -4.77 5.54 9.46
CA GLY A 11 -3.65 6.09 10.25
C GLY A 11 -3.53 5.52 11.66
N ASP A 12 -4.67 5.29 12.32
CA ASP A 12 -4.71 4.68 13.66
C ASP A 12 -4.30 3.20 13.57
N PRO A 13 -3.25 2.75 14.29
CA PRO A 13 -2.84 1.36 14.27
C PRO A 13 -3.93 0.37 14.68
N GLU A 14 -4.90 0.75 15.51
CA GLU A 14 -5.98 -0.16 15.93
C GLU A 14 -7.02 -0.41 14.82
N LEU A 15 -7.00 0.39 13.76
CA LEU A 15 -7.93 0.27 12.63
C LEU A 15 -7.40 -0.61 11.49
N VAL A 16 -6.25 -1.24 11.68
CA VAL A 16 -5.70 -2.24 10.75
C VAL A 16 -6.51 -3.53 10.81
N THR A 17 -6.72 -4.19 9.67
CA THR A 17 -7.42 -5.48 9.65
C THR A 17 -6.48 -6.64 9.99
N LEU A 18 -7.02 -7.70 10.60
CA LEU A 18 -6.27 -8.93 10.87
C LEU A 18 -5.70 -9.55 9.58
N LYS A 19 -6.42 -9.45 8.45
CA LYS A 19 -5.94 -9.95 7.15
C LYS A 19 -4.75 -9.12 6.65
N ALA A 20 -4.77 -7.80 6.83
CA ALA A 20 -3.64 -6.94 6.47
C ALA A 20 -2.38 -7.33 7.26
N LEU A 21 -2.51 -7.48 8.59
CA LEU A 21 -1.41 -7.91 9.44
C LEU A 21 -0.87 -9.28 9.05
N ARG A 22 -1.75 -10.26 8.81
CA ARG A 22 -1.33 -11.60 8.39
C ARG A 22 -0.56 -11.57 7.07
N VAL A 23 -1.10 -10.90 6.05
CA VAL A 23 -0.48 -10.82 4.71
C VAL A 23 0.88 -10.12 4.78
N LEU A 24 0.97 -9.00 5.50
CA LEU A 24 2.25 -8.29 5.70
C LEU A 24 3.24 -9.08 6.55
N GLY A 25 2.76 -9.92 7.47
CA GLY A 25 3.56 -10.82 8.32
C GLY A 25 4.02 -12.09 7.60
N GLU A 26 3.35 -12.52 6.53
CA GLU A 26 3.69 -13.72 5.77
C GLU A 26 4.39 -13.42 4.43
N ALA A 27 4.31 -12.18 3.92
CA ALA A 27 4.85 -11.80 2.61
C ALA A 27 6.36 -12.08 2.47
N GLY A 28 6.81 -12.59 1.32
CA GLY A 28 8.24 -12.87 1.10
C GLY A 28 9.13 -11.62 1.18
N ALA A 29 8.64 -10.48 0.67
CA ALA A 29 9.26 -9.17 0.85
C ALA A 29 8.18 -8.08 1.01
N VAL A 30 8.49 -7.06 1.81
CA VAL A 30 7.57 -5.94 2.06
C VAL A 30 8.24 -4.64 1.63
N PHE A 31 7.64 -3.96 0.66
CA PHE A 31 8.02 -2.61 0.29
C PHE A 31 7.46 -1.60 1.29
N LEU A 32 8.16 -0.50 1.52
CA LEU A 32 7.67 0.62 2.32
C LEU A 32 7.68 1.90 1.49
N PRO A 33 6.52 2.49 1.18
CA PRO A 33 6.45 3.71 0.39
C PRO A 33 6.99 4.91 1.21
N ILE A 34 7.91 5.66 0.61
CA ILE A 34 8.47 6.89 1.18
C ILE A 34 8.42 8.05 0.17
N SER A 35 8.09 9.25 0.62
CA SER A 35 7.94 10.47 -0.22
C SER A 35 9.08 11.48 -0.06
N GLY A 36 10.03 11.25 0.84
CA GLY A 36 11.19 12.12 1.05
C GLY A 36 12.10 11.62 2.18
N LYS A 37 13.37 12.06 2.19
CA LYS A 37 14.37 11.64 3.19
C LYS A 37 14.01 12.17 4.58
N GLY A 38 13.92 11.28 5.58
CA GLY A 38 14.00 11.63 7.00
C GLY A 38 12.70 11.64 7.81
N ARG A 39 11.52 11.37 7.23
CA ARG A 39 10.28 11.17 8.00
C ARG A 39 9.78 9.74 7.91
N LYS A 40 9.44 9.17 9.07
CA LYS A 40 8.78 7.86 9.16
C LYS A 40 7.43 7.95 8.44
N SER A 41 7.19 7.08 7.47
CA SER A 41 5.90 7.05 6.78
C SER A 41 4.80 6.58 7.74
N VAL A 42 3.57 7.06 7.54
CA VAL A 42 2.41 6.64 8.36
C VAL A 42 2.25 5.12 8.30
N ALA A 43 2.44 4.53 7.11
CA ALA A 43 2.41 3.09 6.91
C ALA A 43 3.46 2.38 7.77
N GLY A 44 4.71 2.89 7.80
CA GLY A 44 5.77 2.35 8.65
C GLY A 44 5.46 2.44 10.15
N ALA A 45 4.82 3.52 10.60
CA ALA A 45 4.39 3.64 12.00
C ALA A 45 3.34 2.60 12.40
N ILE A 46 2.37 2.30 11.51
CA ILE A 46 1.36 1.26 11.74
C ILE A 46 2.00 -0.13 11.72
N LEU A 47 2.88 -0.42 10.75
CA LEU A 47 3.57 -1.70 10.69
C LEU A 47 4.37 -1.97 11.98
N ASP A 48 5.18 -1.01 12.40
CA ASP A 48 6.05 -1.15 13.57
C ASP A 48 5.28 -1.37 14.89
N ALA A 49 4.01 -0.94 14.94
CA ALA A 49 3.15 -1.15 16.10
C ALA A 49 2.72 -2.62 16.25
N HIS A 50 2.70 -3.39 15.17
CA HIS A 50 2.10 -4.73 15.14
C HIS A 50 3.05 -5.85 14.70
N ILE A 51 4.02 -5.55 13.84
CA ILE A 51 4.88 -6.55 13.21
C ILE A 51 6.31 -6.02 13.18
N ARG A 52 7.26 -6.83 13.67
CA ARG A 52 8.69 -6.56 13.47
C ARG A 52 9.15 -7.22 12.19
N ARG A 53 9.37 -6.42 11.14
CA ARG A 53 9.84 -6.91 9.84
C ARG A 53 10.81 -5.94 9.20
N GLU A 54 11.80 -6.47 8.49
CA GLU A 54 12.57 -5.67 7.55
C GLU A 54 11.71 -5.27 6.35
N THR A 55 11.83 -4.01 5.96
CA THR A 55 11.12 -3.45 4.82
C THR A 55 12.09 -2.88 3.80
N ILE A 56 11.73 -2.94 2.52
CA ILE A 56 12.48 -2.37 1.41
C ILE A 56 11.91 -0.98 1.12
N PRO A 57 12.63 0.12 1.41
CA PRO A 57 12.13 1.45 1.10
C PRO A 57 12.02 1.64 -0.42
N VAL A 58 10.88 2.13 -0.88
CA VAL A 58 10.63 2.47 -2.29
C VAL A 58 10.20 3.93 -2.35
N HIS A 59 10.96 4.73 -3.09
CA HIS A 59 10.65 6.14 -3.25
C HIS A 59 9.53 6.34 -4.27
N PHE A 60 8.40 6.89 -3.82
CA PHE A 60 7.31 7.28 -4.69
C PHE A 60 7.43 8.77 -5.02
N PRO A 61 7.68 9.13 -6.29
CA PRO A 61 7.85 10.53 -6.67
C PRO A 61 6.51 11.27 -6.57
N MET A 62 6.53 12.46 -5.97
CA MET A 62 5.38 13.37 -5.95
C MET A 62 5.34 14.18 -7.24
N VAL A 63 5.07 13.51 -8.37
CA VAL A 63 4.97 14.13 -9.70
C VAL A 63 3.59 13.87 -10.28
N ARG A 64 3.11 14.80 -11.11
CA ARG A 64 1.83 14.66 -11.84
C ARG A 64 1.96 13.92 -13.16
N ASP A 65 3.16 13.89 -13.72
CA ASP A 65 3.44 13.23 -15.00
C ASP A 65 3.62 11.73 -14.79
N ASP A 66 2.74 10.93 -15.40
CA ASP A 66 2.71 9.48 -15.26
C ASP A 66 3.98 8.83 -15.80
N GLY A 67 4.49 9.29 -16.95
CA GLY A 67 5.70 8.73 -17.57
C GLY A 67 6.95 8.92 -16.70
N THR A 68 7.08 10.09 -16.09
CA THR A 68 8.15 10.41 -15.14
C THR A 68 8.03 9.56 -13.88
N ARG A 69 6.82 9.43 -13.31
CA ARG A 69 6.58 8.56 -12.15
C ARG A 69 7.01 7.13 -12.44
N ASP A 70 6.54 6.57 -13.53
CA ASP A 70 6.76 5.16 -13.87
C ASP A 70 8.24 4.91 -14.19
N SER A 71 8.92 5.84 -14.84
CA SER A 71 10.38 5.76 -15.04
C SER A 71 11.16 5.72 -13.74
N MET A 72 10.82 6.59 -12.78
CA MET A 72 11.48 6.59 -11.47
C MET A 72 11.17 5.31 -10.69
N LEU A 73 9.93 4.81 -10.75
CA LEU A 73 9.56 3.53 -10.12
C LEU A 73 10.32 2.35 -10.75
N ARG A 74 10.56 2.35 -12.06
CA ARG A 74 11.42 1.34 -12.72
C ARG A 74 12.84 1.36 -12.14
N GLU A 75 13.42 2.55 -11.99
CA GLU A 75 14.77 2.70 -11.42
C GLU A 75 14.82 2.21 -9.97
N GLU A 76 13.80 2.52 -9.16
CA GLU A 76 13.67 2.03 -7.78
C GLU A 76 13.56 0.51 -7.71
N LEU A 77 12.74 -0.11 -8.56
CA LEU A 77 12.57 -1.56 -8.64
C LEU A 77 13.85 -2.26 -9.10
N ALA A 78 14.52 -1.72 -10.13
CA ALA A 78 15.79 -2.26 -10.62
C ALA A 78 16.87 -2.21 -9.53
N ARG A 79 16.96 -1.08 -8.80
CA ARG A 79 17.92 -0.92 -7.70
C ARG A 79 17.66 -1.87 -6.53
N THR A 80 16.40 -2.15 -6.24
CA THR A 80 15.99 -2.99 -5.09
C THR A 80 15.82 -4.47 -5.46
N LEU A 81 15.92 -4.84 -6.74
CA LEU A 81 15.72 -6.20 -7.23
C LEU A 81 16.46 -7.29 -6.41
N PRO A 82 17.74 -7.13 -6.02
CA PRO A 82 18.43 -8.15 -5.22
C PRO A 82 17.78 -8.45 -3.86
N LEU A 83 17.00 -7.50 -3.31
CA LEU A 83 16.37 -7.61 -1.99
C LEU A 83 15.06 -8.40 -2.01
N TRP A 84 14.42 -8.55 -3.17
CA TRP A 84 13.14 -9.24 -3.31
C TRP A 84 13.13 -10.34 -4.38
N ARG A 85 14.24 -10.49 -5.13
CA ARG A 85 14.39 -11.58 -6.09
C ARG A 85 14.27 -12.94 -5.39
N GLY A 86 13.33 -13.76 -5.87
CA GLY A 86 13.05 -15.08 -5.28
C GLY A 86 12.09 -15.07 -4.09
N ALA A 87 11.57 -13.90 -3.69
CA ALA A 87 10.48 -13.83 -2.72
C ALA A 87 9.24 -14.60 -3.24
N SER A 88 8.55 -15.33 -2.36
CA SER A 88 7.32 -16.05 -2.71
C SER A 88 6.16 -15.11 -3.04
N SER A 89 6.16 -13.92 -2.42
CA SER A 89 5.19 -12.85 -2.63
C SER A 89 5.80 -11.50 -2.25
N LEU A 90 5.22 -10.44 -2.81
CA LEU A 90 5.57 -9.05 -2.51
C LEU A 90 4.36 -8.38 -1.86
N ALA A 91 4.57 -7.46 -0.93
CA ALA A 91 3.50 -6.65 -0.38
C ALA A 91 3.90 -5.17 -0.29
N LEU A 92 2.93 -4.29 -0.56
CA LEU A 92 3.04 -2.85 -0.34
C LEU A 92 1.90 -2.42 0.60
N PRO A 93 2.21 -1.89 1.79
CA PRO A 93 1.22 -1.27 2.65
C PRO A 93 0.72 0.06 2.04
N VAL A 94 -0.58 0.28 2.13
CA VAL A 94 -1.31 1.43 1.61
C VAL A 94 -2.10 2.06 2.74
N ILE A 95 -2.00 3.38 2.94
CA ILE A 95 -2.86 4.09 3.90
C ILE A 95 -4.27 4.17 3.33
N GLY A 96 -5.26 3.89 4.18
CA GLY A 96 -6.66 3.81 3.81
C GLY A 96 -6.99 2.43 3.25
N ASP A 97 -7.62 2.44 2.07
CA ASP A 97 -8.03 1.24 1.35
C ASP A 97 -7.08 0.91 0.19
N SER A 98 -6.91 -0.37 -0.11
CA SER A 98 -6.00 -0.84 -1.17
C SER A 98 -6.44 -0.51 -2.60
N ALA A 99 -7.71 -0.13 -2.81
CA ALA A 99 -8.28 0.13 -4.13
C ALA A 99 -8.73 1.59 -4.32
N LEU A 100 -8.69 2.43 -3.29
CA LEU A 100 -9.13 3.82 -3.36
C LEU A 100 -7.94 4.80 -3.30
N TYR A 101 -7.63 5.44 -4.44
CA TYR A 101 -6.47 6.34 -4.61
C TYR A 101 -5.12 5.71 -4.17
N ALA A 102 -4.98 4.40 -4.37
CA ALA A 102 -3.88 3.62 -3.86
C ALA A 102 -2.65 3.67 -4.79
N THR A 103 -1.50 4.07 -4.24
CA THR A 103 -0.22 4.09 -4.97
C THR A 103 0.26 2.70 -5.40
N ALA A 104 -0.29 1.64 -4.81
CA ALA A 104 -0.01 0.25 -5.18
C ALA A 104 -0.30 -0.03 -6.66
N ALA A 105 -1.28 0.65 -7.26
CA ALA A 105 -1.60 0.48 -8.68
C ALA A 105 -0.41 0.85 -9.59
N TYR A 106 0.31 1.93 -9.26
CA TYR A 106 1.46 2.38 -10.04
C TYR A 106 2.63 1.41 -9.95
N LEU A 107 2.92 0.93 -8.72
CA LEU A 107 4.00 -0.05 -8.54
C LEU A 107 3.67 -1.38 -9.20
N TYR A 108 2.40 -1.82 -9.14
CA TYR A 108 1.94 -3.03 -9.82
C TYR A 108 2.15 -2.93 -11.33
N SER A 109 1.73 -1.82 -11.95
CA SER A 109 1.91 -1.58 -13.39
C SER A 109 3.37 -1.73 -13.82
N VAL A 110 4.30 -1.15 -13.05
CA VAL A 110 5.73 -1.24 -13.36
C VAL A 110 6.31 -2.63 -13.05
N LEU A 111 5.84 -3.30 -11.99
CA LEU A 111 6.24 -4.67 -11.66
C LEU A 111 5.89 -5.65 -12.78
N GLN A 112 4.75 -5.46 -13.48
CA GLN A 112 4.38 -6.31 -14.61
C GLN A 112 5.39 -6.25 -15.77
N GLU A 113 6.12 -5.15 -15.92
CA GLU A 113 7.20 -5.06 -16.93
C GLU A 113 8.40 -5.95 -16.57
N THR A 114 8.66 -6.16 -15.27
CA THR A 114 9.80 -6.95 -14.77
C THR A 114 9.42 -8.41 -14.48
N VAL A 115 8.18 -8.65 -14.07
CA VAL A 115 7.61 -9.95 -13.74
C VAL A 115 6.25 -10.06 -14.44
N PRO A 116 6.21 -10.44 -15.73
CA PRO A 116 4.97 -10.44 -16.52
C PRO A 116 3.83 -11.28 -15.93
N GLU A 117 4.17 -12.38 -15.25
CA GLU A 117 3.23 -13.31 -14.61
C GLU A 117 2.87 -12.92 -13.16
N ILE A 118 3.05 -11.65 -12.78
CA ILE A 118 2.72 -11.18 -11.43
C ILE A 118 1.22 -10.93 -11.28
N GLU A 119 0.62 -11.64 -10.33
CA GLU A 119 -0.80 -11.48 -9.99
C GLU A 119 -0.99 -10.35 -8.98
N LEU A 120 -2.12 -9.64 -9.07
CA LEU A 120 -2.52 -8.62 -8.10
C LEU A 120 -3.43 -9.24 -7.04
N GLY A 121 -3.02 -9.12 -5.78
CA GLY A 121 -3.88 -9.34 -4.62
C GLY A 121 -4.19 -8.03 -3.91
N LEU A 122 -5.44 -7.81 -3.52
CA LEU A 122 -5.84 -6.65 -2.73
C LEU A 122 -6.40 -7.07 -1.38
N VAL A 123 -5.93 -6.41 -0.32
CA VAL A 123 -6.47 -6.56 1.04
C VAL A 123 -7.11 -5.23 1.42
N PRO A 124 -8.44 -5.17 1.58
CA PRO A 124 -9.12 -3.92 1.85
C PRO A 124 -8.75 -3.37 3.23
N GLY A 125 -8.85 -2.06 3.35
CA GLY A 125 -8.62 -1.32 4.59
C GLY A 125 -9.71 -0.27 4.82
N ILE A 126 -9.78 0.27 6.04
CA ILE A 126 -10.75 1.31 6.36
C ILE A 126 -10.37 2.61 5.65
N SER A 127 -11.28 3.15 4.83
CA SER A 127 -11.05 4.41 4.12
C SER A 127 -11.05 5.63 5.06
N ALA A 128 -10.42 6.73 4.62
CA ALA A 128 -10.47 7.99 5.35
C ALA A 128 -11.91 8.54 5.48
N HIS A 129 -12.77 8.32 4.48
CA HIS A 129 -14.17 8.72 4.51
C HIS A 129 -14.95 8.02 5.62
N SER A 130 -14.74 6.71 5.78
CA SER A 130 -15.36 5.90 6.84
C SER A 130 -14.93 6.35 8.23
N LEU A 131 -13.64 6.68 8.41
CA LEU A 131 -13.14 7.25 9.66
C LEU A 131 -13.76 8.62 9.95
N ALA A 132 -13.78 9.51 8.95
CA ALA A 132 -14.32 10.85 9.10
C ALA A 132 -15.79 10.81 9.53
N SER A 133 -16.60 9.97 8.89
CA SER A 133 -18.00 9.74 9.25
C SER A 133 -18.17 9.21 10.67
N SER A 134 -17.36 8.20 11.05
CA SER A 134 -17.41 7.62 12.40
C SER A 134 -17.03 8.64 13.48
N ARG A 135 -15.98 9.45 13.25
CA ARG A 135 -15.56 10.52 14.17
C ARG A 135 -16.57 11.66 14.25
N ALA A 136 -17.24 11.96 13.16
CA ALA A 136 -18.29 12.97 13.12
C ALA A 136 -19.62 12.48 13.73
N GLY A 137 -19.76 11.18 14.01
CA GLY A 137 -21.03 10.59 14.44
C GLY A 137 -22.13 10.71 13.38
N ARG A 138 -21.76 10.68 12.10
CA ARG A 138 -22.69 10.87 10.97
C ARG A 138 -22.63 9.67 10.04
N PHE A 139 -23.78 9.18 9.60
CA PHE A 139 -23.86 8.14 8.58
C PHE A 139 -23.53 8.72 7.19
N LEU A 140 -22.77 8.00 6.37
CA LEU A 140 -22.42 8.46 5.01
C LEU A 140 -23.59 8.35 4.03
N ALA A 141 -24.40 7.30 4.17
CA ALA A 141 -25.60 7.04 3.40
C ALA A 141 -26.50 6.09 4.18
N LEU A 142 -27.80 6.18 3.94
CA LEU A 142 -28.85 5.33 4.53
C LEU A 142 -29.75 4.78 3.41
N GLY A 143 -30.24 3.55 3.56
CA GLY A 143 -31.27 2.99 2.68
C GLY A 143 -30.91 3.01 1.19
N ASP A 144 -31.68 3.75 0.41
CA ASP A 144 -31.57 3.93 -1.05
C ASP A 144 -30.79 5.19 -1.46
N GLU A 145 -30.13 5.88 -0.51
CA GLU A 145 -29.29 7.03 -0.80
C GLU A 145 -28.04 6.63 -1.61
N ASN A 146 -27.68 7.47 -2.59
CA ASN A 146 -26.48 7.27 -3.38
C ASN A 146 -25.25 7.81 -2.65
N LEU A 147 -24.23 6.96 -2.49
CA LEU A 147 -22.89 7.34 -2.08
C LEU A 147 -21.95 7.28 -3.29
N SER A 148 -21.47 8.44 -3.73
CA SER A 148 -20.54 8.56 -4.86
C SER A 148 -19.21 9.15 -4.39
N VAL A 149 -18.11 8.67 -4.96
CA VAL A 149 -16.72 9.07 -4.67
C VAL A 149 -16.04 9.55 -5.94
#